data_AF-A0A858RCY3-F1
#
_entry.id   AF-A0A858RCY3-F1
#
_cell.length_a   1.000
_cell.length_b   1.000
_cell.length_c   1.000
_cell.angle_alpha   90.00
_cell.angle_beta   90.00
_cell.angle_gamma   90.00
#
_symmetry.space_group_name_H-M   'P 1'
#
loop_
_entity.id
_entity.type
_entity.pdbx_description
1 polymer ?
#
loop_
_entity_poly.entity_id
_entity_poly.type
_entity_poly.pdbx_seq_one_letter_code
_entity_poly.pdbx_strand_id
1 'polypeptide(L)'
;MKSSGMKMLALTGVAFALPALVDRVARRVAGRGFSAITGAAPPRNPATPGVSWGQAILWTALAGAIGGVARMSARRALSGAGLPAEE
;
A
#
# COMPACT_ATOMS: atom_id res chain seq x y z
N MET A 1 20.33 2.97 -29.17
CA MET A 1 19.51 2.09 -28.30
C MET A 1 18.12 1.96 -28.91
N LYS A 2 17.69 0.74 -29.22
CA LYS A 2 16.42 0.46 -29.92
C LYS A 2 15.24 0.95 -29.06
N SER A 3 14.34 1.76 -29.63
CA SER A 3 13.19 2.41 -28.97
C SER A 3 12.37 1.47 -28.05
N SER A 4 12.28 0.18 -28.39
CA SER A 4 11.63 -0.84 -27.55
C SER A 4 12.27 -1.03 -26.18
N GLY A 5 13.60 -0.92 -26.05
CA GLY A 5 14.29 -1.10 -24.76
C GLY A 5 13.98 0.03 -23.76
N MET A 6 13.85 1.27 -24.27
CA MET A 6 13.48 2.43 -23.45
C MET A 6 12.02 2.36 -22.99
N LYS A 7 11.10 1.96 -23.88
CA LYS A 7 9.69 1.76 -23.54
C LYS A 7 9.51 0.66 -22.49
N MET A 8 10.25 -0.45 -22.62
CA MET A 8 10.21 -1.55 -21.66
C MET A 8 10.75 -1.13 -20.29
N LEU A 9 11.87 -0.40 -20.24
CA LEU A 9 12.39 0.16 -18.98
C LEU A 9 11.40 1.14 -18.33
N ALA A 10 10.77 2.01 -19.12
CA ALA A 10 9.77 2.95 -18.63
C ALA A 10 8.53 2.23 -18.06
N LEU A 11 8.01 1.23 -18.77
CA LEU A 11 6.86 0.43 -18.32
C LEU A 11 7.17 -0.34 -17.03
N THR A 12 8.34 -0.98 -16.95
CA THR A 12 8.78 -1.66 -15.72
C THR A 12 8.94 -0.67 -14.56
N GLY A 13 9.52 0.50 -14.82
CA GLY A 13 9.66 1.56 -13.80
C GLY A 13 8.31 2.02 -13.26
N VAL A 14 7.32 2.24 -14.12
CA VAL A 14 5.96 2.61 -13.73
C VAL A 14 5.27 1.50 -12.93
N ALA A 15 5.45 0.24 -13.34
CA ALA A 15 4.88 -0.92 -12.65
C ALA A 15 5.37 -1.06 -11.20
N PHE A 16 6.61 -0.67 -10.89
CA PHE A 16 7.14 -0.67 -9.52
C PHE A 16 6.83 0.61 -8.74
N ALA A 17 6.84 1.77 -9.41
CA ALA A 17 6.65 3.06 -8.74
C ALA A 17 5.21 3.25 -8.23
N LEU A 18 4.21 2.86 -9.02
CA LEU A 18 2.80 3.05 -8.65
C LEU A 18 2.41 2.33 -7.35
N PRO A 19 2.68 1.01 -7.18
CA PRO A 19 2.39 0.33 -5.93
C PRO A 19 3.09 0.94 -4.72
N ALA A 20 4.35 1.37 -4.87
CA ALA A 20 5.11 1.98 -3.77
C ALA A 20 4.51 3.33 -3.34
N LEU A 21 4.06 4.15 -4.29
CA LEU A 21 3.37 5.41 -3.99
C LEU A 21 2.05 5.18 -3.29
N VAL A 22 1.25 4.22 -3.78
CA VAL A 22 -0.04 3.86 -3.17
C VAL A 22 0.16 3.34 -1.75
N ASP A 23 1.12 2.44 -1.52
CA ASP A 23 1.45 1.92 -0.19
C ASP A 23 1.90 3.04 0.76
N ARG A 24 2.73 3.98 0.29
CA ARG A 24 3.17 5.12 1.10
C ARG A 24 2.02 6.02 1.53
N VAL A 25 1.06 6.28 0.64
CA VAL A 25 -0.16 7.04 0.97
C VAL A 25 -1.05 6.24 1.93
N ALA A 26 -1.28 4.96 1.65
CA ALA A 26 -2.08 4.07 2.48
C ALA A 26 -1.56 4.02 3.93
N ARG A 27 -0.24 3.86 4.11
CA ARG A 27 0.40 3.86 5.43
C ARG A 27 0.26 5.19 6.17
N ARG A 28 0.30 6.33 5.47
CA ARG A 28 0.06 7.65 6.09
C ARG A 28 -1.37 7.79 6.59
N VAL A 29 -2.34 7.38 5.78
CA VAL A 29 -3.76 7.40 6.16
C VAL A 29 -4.01 6.47 7.33
N ALA A 30 -3.52 5.22 7.23
CA ALA A 30 -3.59 4.25 8.32
C ALA A 30 -2.94 4.79 9.59
N GLY A 31 -1.76 5.41 9.49
CA GLY A 31 -1.04 5.96 10.63
C GLY A 31 -1.81 7.06 11.35
N ARG A 32 -2.45 7.97 10.60
CA ARG A 32 -3.33 9.00 11.18
C ARG A 32 -4.53 8.38 11.90
N GLY A 33 -5.17 7.39 11.29
CA GLY A 33 -6.28 6.66 11.92
C GLY A 33 -5.84 5.95 13.20
N PHE A 34 -4.71 5.25 13.16
CA PHE A 34 -4.15 4.57 14.33
C PHE A 34 -3.87 5.55 15.48
N SER A 35 -3.22 6.67 15.19
CA SER A 35 -2.92 7.69 16.21
C SER A 35 -4.17 8.37 16.76
N ALA A 36 -5.20 8.58 15.93
CA ALA A 36 -6.48 9.11 16.39
C ALA A 36 -7.20 8.15 17.35
N ILE A 37 -7.10 6.84 17.13
CA ILE A 37 -7.75 5.81 17.97
C ILE A 37 -6.96 5.53 19.25
N THR A 38 -5.63 5.46 19.15
CA THR A 38 -4.77 4.97 20.25
C THR A 38 -4.06 6.05 21.02
N GLY A 39 -4.00 7.29 20.50
CA GLY A 39 -3.18 8.37 21.04
C GLY A 39 -1.66 8.15 20.86
N ALA A 40 -1.24 7.05 20.23
CA ALA A 40 0.17 6.67 20.07
C ALA A 40 0.59 6.66 18.60
N ALA A 41 1.91 6.71 18.37
CA ALA A 41 2.46 6.50 17.03
C ALA A 41 2.30 5.03 16.62
N PRO A 42 2.01 4.74 15.33
CA PRO A 42 1.91 3.37 14.86
C PRO A 42 3.23 2.60 15.06
N PRO A 43 3.19 1.37 15.62
CA PRO A 43 4.38 0.61 15.95
C PRO A 43 5.11 0.15 14.69
N ARG A 44 6.42 0.44 14.62
CA ARG A 44 7.28 -0.03 13.51
C ARG A 44 7.81 -1.44 13.75
N ASN A 45 7.90 -1.86 15.01
CA ASN A 45 8.41 -3.18 15.39
C ASN A 45 7.62 -3.68 16.63
N PRO A 46 6.98 -4.85 16.58
CA PRO A 46 6.28 -5.42 17.74
C PRO A 46 7.21 -5.78 18.91
N ALA A 47 8.50 -5.99 18.67
CA ALA A 47 9.48 -6.28 19.71
C ALA A 47 10.03 -5.03 20.41
N THR A 48 9.58 -3.82 20.03
CA THR A 48 10.00 -2.59 20.70
C THR A 48 9.47 -2.53 22.13
N PRO A 49 10.33 -2.26 23.13
CA PRO A 49 9.89 -2.06 24.51
C PRO A 49 8.78 -1.01 24.58
N GLY A 50 7.65 -1.36 25.21
CA GLY A 50 6.49 -0.47 25.34
C GLY A 50 5.42 -0.60 24.25
N VAL A 51 5.62 -1.42 23.22
CA VAL A 51 4.57 -1.80 22.25
C VAL A 51 3.83 -3.03 22.77
N SER A 52 2.51 -2.91 22.98
CA SER A 52 1.70 -4.08 23.33
C SER A 52 1.38 -4.92 22.08
N TRP A 53 1.21 -6.22 22.25
CA TRP A 53 0.73 -7.10 21.18
C TRP A 53 -0.60 -6.63 20.59
N GLY A 54 -1.49 -6.08 21.42
CA GLY A 54 -2.76 -5.50 20.96
C GLY A 54 -2.55 -4.32 19.99
N GLN A 55 -1.62 -3.41 20.30
CA GLN A 55 -1.27 -2.31 19.39
C GLN A 55 -0.65 -2.80 18.09
N ALA A 56 0.23 -3.81 18.16
CA ALA A 56 0.85 -4.39 16.98
C ALA A 56 -0.21 -5.03 16.05
N ILE A 57 -1.12 -5.83 16.61
CA ILE A 57 -2.22 -6.47 15.87
C ILE A 57 -3.16 -5.42 15.27
N LEU A 58 -3.53 -4.40 16.04
CA LEU A 58 -4.40 -3.33 15.56
C LEU A 58 -3.75 -2.58 14.39
N TRP A 59 -2.46 -2.27 14.48
CA TRP A 59 -1.73 -1.61 13.41
C TRP A 59 -1.67 -2.44 12.14
N THR A 60 -1.31 -3.72 12.25
CA THR A 60 -1.22 -4.60 11.09
C THR A 60 -2.58 -4.81 10.44
N ALA A 61 -3.65 -4.98 11.23
CA ALA A 61 -5.01 -5.09 10.74
C ALA A 61 -5.45 -3.82 10.00
N LEU A 62 -5.24 -2.64 10.60
CA LEU A 62 -5.65 -1.36 10.00
C LEU A 62 -4.89 -1.07 8.71
N ALA A 63 -3.55 -1.22 8.72
CA ALA A 63 -2.73 -1.00 7.54
C ALA A 63 -3.05 -2.02 6.43
N GLY A 64 -3.27 -3.29 6.79
CA GLY A 64 -3.66 -4.35 5.87
C GLY A 64 -5.02 -4.11 5.23
N ALA A 65 -6.03 -3.71 6.01
CA ALA A 65 -7.36 -3.39 5.51
C ALA A 65 -7.33 -2.23 4.50
N ILE A 66 -6.67 -1.12 4.85
CA ILE A 66 -6.55 0.05 3.95
C ILE A 66 -5.78 -0.32 2.67
N GLY A 67 -4.68 -1.06 2.78
CA GLY A 67 -3.93 -1.54 1.63
C GLY A 67 -4.75 -2.48 0.74
N GLY A 68 -5.55 -3.36 1.33
CA GLY A 68 -6.45 -4.27 0.62
C GLY A 68 -7.53 -3.52 -0.17
N VAL A 69 -8.17 -2.53 0.46
CA VAL A 69 -9.14 -1.64 -0.20
C VAL A 69 -8.49 -0.90 -1.36
N ALA A 70 -7.32 -0.28 -1.14
CA ALA A 70 -6.60 0.45 -2.19
C ALA A 70 -6.28 -0.45 -3.41
N ARG A 71 -5.82 -1.69 -3.16
CA ARG A 71 -5.57 -2.67 -4.22
C ARG A 71 -6.85 -3.07 -4.94
N MET A 72 -7.96 -3.26 -4.22
CA MET A 72 -9.24 -3.63 -4.84
C MET A 72 -9.79 -2.49 -5.71
N SER A 73 -9.72 -1.25 -5.23
CA SER A 73 -10.09 -0.06 -5.99
C SER A 73 -9.24 0.11 -7.24
N ALA A 74 -7.92 -0.12 -7.14
CA ALA A 74 -7.03 -0.09 -8.31
C ALA A 74 -7.41 -1.16 -9.34
N ARG A 75 -7.64 -2.41 -8.92
CA ARG A 75 -8.11 -3.48 -9.82
C ARG A 75 -9.43 -3.14 -10.49
N ARG A 76 -10.38 -2.59 -9.74
CA ARG A 76 -11.68 -2.14 -10.28
C ARG A 76 -11.55 -1.01 -11.30
N ALA A 77 -10.63 -0.06 -11.07
CA ALA A 77 -10.38 1.02 -12.01
C ALA A 77 -9.75 0.51 -13.31
N LEU A 78 -8.80 -0.43 -13.21
CA LEU A 78 -8.14 -1.04 -14.36
C LEU A 78 -9.11 -1.90 -15.19
N SER A 79 -10.00 -2.66 -14.54
CA SER A 79 -11.02 -3.43 -15.25
C SER A 79 -12.01 -2.52 -15.98
N GLY A 80 -12.37 -1.37 -15.41
CA GLY A 80 -13.22 -0.37 -16.06
C GLY A 80 -12.55 0.36 -17.23
N ALA A 81 -11.21 0.33 -17.31
CA ALA A 81 -10.43 0.95 -18.37
C ALA A 81 -10.23 0.06 -19.61
N GLY A 82 -10.81 -1.15 -19.65
CA GLY A 82 -10.79 -2.03 -20.83
C GLY A 82 -9.47 -2.75 -21.10
N LEU A 83 -8.56 -2.83 -20.10
CA LEU A 83 -7.41 -3.73 -20.19
C LEU A 83 -7.90 -5.18 -19.99
N PRO A 84 -7.53 -6.14 -20.86
CA PRO A 84 -7.97 -7.52 -20.73
C PRO A 84 -7.49 -8.04 -19.38
N ALA A 85 -8.44 -8.43 -18.54
CA ALA A 85 -8.17 -9.35 -17.45
C ALA A 85 -7.86 -10.67 -18.15
N GLU A 86 -6.58 -10.97 -18.35
CA GLU A 86 -6.15 -12.30 -18.77
C GLU A 86 -6.71 -13.28 -17.70
N GLU A 87 -7.67 -14.11 -18.13
CA GLU A 87 -8.31 -15.16 -17.32
C GLU A 87 -7.33 -16.29 -16.99
#